data_AF-A0AAU3HEF8-F1
#
_entry.id   AF-A0AAU3HEF8-F1
#
_cell.length_a   1.000
_cell.length_b   1.000
_cell.length_c   1.000
_cell.angle_alpha   90.00
_cell.angle_beta   90.00
_cell.angle_gamma   90.00
#
_symmetry.space_group_name_H-M   'P 1'
#
loop_
_entity.id
_entity.type
_entity.pdbx_description
1 polymer ?
#
loop_
_entity_poly.entity_id
_entity_poly.type
_entity_poly.pdbx_seq_one_letter_code
_entity_poly.pdbx_strand_id
1 'polypeptide(L)'
;MNEHDYLRSLKKEDSYTFTYPFEYIAKNHGNDNYDIGTVDMVVRVEWNDSEAGYTIAYDVPDMHKIDPAEGNSDAEGFYESDVYWRLMDDLGSLGIGSEIIAV
;
A
#
# COMPACT_ATOMS: atom_id res chain seq x y z
N MET A 1 14.73 23.99 -17.43
CA MET A 1 13.76 23.19 -16.65
C MET A 1 14.55 22.52 -15.55
N ASN A 2 14.25 22.81 -14.28
CA ASN A 2 14.88 22.08 -13.17
C ASN A 2 14.14 20.74 -12.97
N GLU A 3 14.74 19.84 -12.20
CA GLU A 3 14.20 18.50 -11.96
C GLU A 3 12.80 18.55 -11.32
N HIS A 4 12.58 19.39 -10.31
CA HIS A 4 11.27 19.53 -9.67
C HIS A 4 10.18 20.03 -10.63
N ASP A 5 10.51 20.94 -11.55
CA ASP A 5 9.57 21.43 -12.56
C ASP A 5 9.20 20.31 -13.56
N TYR A 6 10.17 19.45 -13.89
CA TYR A 6 9.91 18.26 -14.69
C TYR A 6 9.00 17.28 -13.94
N LEU A 7 9.31 16.92 -12.69
CA LEU A 7 8.50 16.00 -11.90
C LEU A 7 7.07 16.53 -11.69
N ARG A 8 6.92 17.83 -11.38
CA ARG A 8 5.60 18.50 -11.31
C ARG A 8 4.81 18.42 -12.62
N SER A 9 5.49 18.42 -13.77
CA SER A 9 4.82 18.28 -15.07
C SER A 9 4.26 16.87 -15.32
N LEU A 10 4.72 15.86 -14.58
CA LEU A 10 4.25 14.48 -14.66
C LEU A 10 3.05 14.20 -13.76
N LYS A 11 2.76 15.12 -12.81
CA LYS A 11 1.61 15.04 -11.92
C LYS A 11 0.32 14.77 -12.70
N LYS A 12 -0.55 13.96 -12.11
CA LYS A 12 -1.88 13.64 -12.61
C LYS A 12 -2.91 14.35 -11.73
N GLU A 13 -3.54 13.62 -10.82
CA GLU A 13 -4.47 14.18 -9.84
C GLU A 13 -3.75 14.56 -8.52
N ASP A 14 -4.45 15.22 -7.60
CA ASP A 14 -3.91 15.57 -6.28
C ASP A 14 -3.80 14.35 -5.35
N SER A 15 -4.73 13.39 -5.48
CA SER A 15 -4.79 12.24 -4.59
C SER A 15 -5.49 11.04 -5.22
N TYR A 16 -5.11 9.85 -4.76
CA TYR A 16 -5.78 8.59 -5.06
C TYR A 16 -6.03 7.82 -3.77
N THR A 17 -7.08 6.99 -3.77
CA THR A 17 -7.34 6.05 -2.69
C THR A 17 -7.61 4.68 -3.29
N PHE A 18 -6.88 3.69 -2.80
CA PHE A 18 -7.00 2.29 -3.19
C PHE A 18 -7.38 1.45 -1.98
N THR A 19 -8.08 0.35 -2.23
CA THR A 19 -8.43 -0.63 -1.22
C THR A 19 -7.98 -1.99 -1.70
N TYR A 20 -7.10 -2.64 -0.94
CA TYR A 20 -6.55 -3.94 -1.26
C TYR A 20 -6.98 -4.96 -0.21
N PRO A 21 -7.78 -5.97 -0.57
CA PRO A 21 -7.98 -7.11 0.30
C PRO A 21 -6.68 -7.92 0.39
N PHE A 22 -6.35 -8.38 1.59
CA PHE A 22 -5.25 -9.31 1.86
C PHE A 22 -5.68 -10.39 2.87
N GLU A 23 -5.03 -11.54 2.79
CA GLU A 23 -5.30 -12.69 3.65
C GLU A 23 -4.47 -12.64 4.93
N TYR A 24 -5.04 -13.11 6.03
CA TYR A 24 -4.35 -13.30 7.29
C TYR A 24 -4.75 -14.63 7.94
N ILE A 25 -3.88 -15.17 8.79
CA ILE A 25 -4.16 -16.36 9.59
C ILE A 25 -5.10 -15.95 10.72
N ALA A 26 -6.38 -16.30 10.60
CA ALA A 26 -7.35 -16.10 11.67
C ALA A 26 -7.14 -17.09 12.82
N LYS A 27 -6.64 -18.29 12.51
CA LYS A 27 -6.25 -19.29 13.50
C LYS A 27 -5.26 -20.31 12.93
N ASN A 28 -4.25 -20.66 13.72
CA ASN A 28 -3.25 -21.66 13.43
C ASN A 28 -3.51 -22.93 14.24
N HIS A 29 -3.84 -24.03 13.54
CA HIS A 29 -4.08 -25.35 14.17
C HIS A 29 -2.80 -26.20 14.24
N GLY A 30 -1.66 -25.69 13.76
CA GLY A 30 -0.41 -26.41 13.60
C GLY A 30 -0.38 -27.30 12.35
N ASN A 31 0.81 -27.79 11.98
CA ASN A 31 1.04 -28.66 10.82
C ASN A 31 0.46 -28.09 9.51
N ASP A 32 0.74 -26.82 9.22
CA ASP A 32 0.29 -26.10 8.02
C ASP A 32 -1.25 -26.05 7.85
N ASN A 33 -2.01 -26.21 8.94
CA ASN A 33 -3.46 -26.11 8.93
C ASN A 33 -3.92 -24.77 9.54
N TYR A 34 -4.58 -23.95 8.73
CA TYR A 34 -4.95 -22.57 9.07
C TYR A 34 -6.40 -22.28 8.73
N ASP A 35 -7.07 -21.52 9.60
CA ASP A 35 -8.26 -20.76 9.20
C ASP A 35 -7.78 -19.42 8.64
N ILE A 36 -8.17 -19.09 7.41
CA ILE A 36 -7.78 -17.84 6.73
C ILE A 36 -8.94 -16.85 6.79
N GLY A 37 -8.62 -15.62 7.20
CA GLY A 37 -9.50 -14.47 7.12
C GLY A 37 -9.04 -13.50 6.04
N THR A 38 -9.88 -12.54 5.71
CA THR A 38 -9.57 -11.44 4.78
C THR A 38 -9.96 -10.12 5.42
N VAL A 39 -9.09 -9.12 5.29
CA VAL A 39 -9.37 -7.72 5.63
C VAL A 39 -8.82 -6.81 4.53
N ASP A 40 -9.16 -5.53 4.61
CA ASP A 40 -8.73 -4.53 3.64
C ASP A 40 -7.62 -3.64 4.19
N MET A 41 -6.64 -3.34 3.35
CA MET A 41 -5.72 -2.21 3.51
C MET A 41 -6.19 -1.04 2.65
N VAL A 42 -6.36 0.12 3.27
CA VAL A 42 -6.68 1.38 2.59
C VAL A 42 -5.38 2.14 2.37
N VAL A 43 -5.03 2.37 1.11
CA VAL A 43 -3.82 3.11 0.72
C VAL A 43 -4.22 4.46 0.14
N ARG A 44 -3.64 5.53 0.68
CA ARG A 44 -3.78 6.91 0.21
C ARG A 44 -2.48 7.33 -0.45
N VAL A 45 -2.60 7.86 -1.65
CA VAL A 45 -1.48 8.38 -2.44
C VAL A 45 -1.74 9.86 -2.65
N GLU A 46 -0.92 10.74 -2.07
CA GLU A 46 -1.16 12.18 -2.05
C GLU A 46 0.03 12.95 -2.59
N TRP A 47 -0.22 13.87 -3.52
CA TRP A 47 0.82 14.72 -4.08
C TRP A 47 1.39 15.68 -3.04
N ASN A 48 2.71 15.67 -2.88
CA ASN A 48 3.45 16.60 -2.04
C ASN A 48 4.25 17.58 -2.91
N ASP A 49 3.84 18.85 -2.93
CA ASP A 49 4.50 19.89 -3.73
C ASP A 49 5.95 20.20 -3.30
N SER A 50 6.28 19.93 -2.03
CA SER A 50 7.63 20.12 -1.48
C SER A 50 8.60 19.09 -2.04
N GLU A 51 8.12 17.86 -2.22
CA GLU A 51 8.89 16.73 -2.74
C GLU A 51 8.75 16.58 -4.25
N ALA A 52 7.80 17.28 -4.87
CA ALA A 52 7.43 17.11 -6.28
C ALA A 52 7.15 15.64 -6.63
N GLY A 53 6.44 14.94 -5.74
CA GLY A 53 6.10 13.53 -5.87
C GLY A 53 4.92 13.13 -4.99
N TYR A 54 4.43 11.92 -5.17
CA TYR A 54 3.37 11.33 -4.37
C TYR A 54 3.93 10.64 -3.15
N THR A 55 3.37 10.97 -1.99
CA THR A 55 3.59 10.26 -0.73
C THR A 55 2.54 9.16 -0.57
N ILE A 56 2.91 8.07 0.09
CA ILE A 56 2.04 6.92 0.32
C ILE A 56 1.82 6.76 1.82
N ALA A 57 0.55 6.69 2.23
CA ALA A 57 0.15 6.33 3.57
C ALA A 57 -0.87 5.20 3.50
N TYR A 58 -0.85 4.30 4.48
CA TYR A 58 -1.78 3.18 4.52
C TYR A 58 -2.30 2.91 5.92
N ASP A 59 -3.48 2.31 5.99
CA ASP A 59 -4.14 1.89 7.22
C ASP A 59 -4.85 0.55 7.00
N VAL A 60 -4.90 -0.28 8.04
CA VAL A 60 -5.70 -1.51 8.07
C VAL A 60 -6.77 -1.32 9.14
N PRO A 61 -8.00 -0.88 8.79
CA PRO A 61 -9.03 -0.54 9.79
C PRO A 61 -9.35 -1.69 10.74
N ASP A 62 -9.24 -2.92 10.23
CA ASP A 62 -9.54 -4.15 10.95
C ASP A 62 -8.28 -4.84 11.54
N MET A 63 -7.17 -4.11 11.73
CA MET A 63 -5.92 -4.67 12.27
C MET A 63 -6.12 -5.37 13.63
N HIS A 64 -7.11 -4.94 14.41
CA HIS A 64 -7.48 -5.55 15.69
C HIS A 64 -7.97 -7.01 15.58
N LYS A 65 -8.32 -7.49 14.39
CA LYS A 65 -8.72 -8.89 14.12
C LYS A 65 -7.52 -9.80 13.85
N ILE A 66 -6.36 -9.22 13.57
CA ILE A 66 -5.14 -9.93 13.21
C ILE A 66 -4.32 -10.15 14.47
N ASP A 67 -4.20 -11.40 14.90
CA ASP A 67 -3.36 -11.77 16.04
C ASP A 67 -1.94 -12.14 15.55
N PRO A 68 -0.89 -11.42 15.97
CA PRO A 68 0.49 -11.77 15.65
C PRO A 68 0.89 -13.15 16.18
N ALA A 69 0.26 -13.64 17.27
CA ALA A 69 0.55 -14.96 17.83
C ALA A 69 0.17 -16.11 16.90
N GLU A 70 -0.73 -15.87 15.94
CA GLU A 70 -1.14 -16.85 14.94
C GLU A 70 -0.13 -16.96 13.77
N GLY A 71 0.91 -16.12 13.76
CA GLY A 71 1.97 -16.10 12.74
C GLY A 71 1.84 -14.99 11.70
N ASN A 72 1.03 -13.96 11.97
CA ASN A 72 0.84 -12.81 11.09
C ASN A 72 1.89 -11.71 11.30
N SER A 73 2.14 -10.92 10.26
CA SER A 73 2.89 -9.67 10.34
C SER A 73 2.03 -8.51 10.88
N ASP A 74 2.65 -7.35 11.05
CA ASP A 74 1.93 -6.09 11.21
C ASP A 74 1.50 -5.51 9.85
N ALA A 75 0.90 -4.31 9.87
CA ALA A 75 0.43 -3.62 8.67
C ALA A 75 1.56 -3.32 7.68
N GLU A 76 2.76 -2.98 8.16
CA GLU A 76 3.93 -2.74 7.31
C GLU A 76 4.35 -4.03 6.60
N GLY A 77 4.42 -5.15 7.33
CA GLY A 77 4.73 -6.45 6.72
C GLY A 77 3.74 -6.85 5.62
N PHE A 78 2.43 -6.65 5.82
CA PHE A 78 1.43 -6.92 4.79
C PHE A 78 1.55 -5.95 3.60
N TYR A 79 1.90 -4.69 3.87
CA TYR A 79 2.12 -3.71 2.82
C TYR A 79 3.27 -4.15 1.91
N GLU A 80 4.42 -4.48 2.48
CA GLU A 80 5.62 -4.86 1.74
C GLU A 80 5.45 -6.19 0.99
N SER A 81 4.77 -7.18 1.59
CA SER A 81 4.68 -8.53 1.03
C SER A 81 3.63 -8.72 -0.06
N ASP A 82 2.56 -7.93 -0.06
CA ASP A 82 1.40 -8.09 -0.97
C ASP A 82 1.01 -6.76 -1.63
N VAL A 83 0.65 -5.76 -0.81
CA VAL A 83 -0.04 -4.56 -1.30
C VAL A 83 0.86 -3.66 -2.17
N TYR A 84 2.14 -3.53 -1.84
CA TYR A 84 3.08 -2.63 -2.52
C TYR A 84 3.14 -2.90 -4.03
N TRP A 85 3.34 -4.14 -4.45
CA TRP A 85 3.48 -4.46 -5.87
C TRP A 85 2.19 -4.24 -6.66
N ARG A 86 1.04 -4.52 -6.04
CA ARG A 86 -0.29 -4.27 -6.63
C ARG A 86 -0.55 -2.77 -6.79
N LEU A 87 -0.17 -1.97 -5.79
CA LEU A 87 -0.22 -0.52 -5.86
C LEU A 87 0.64 0.03 -7.00
N MET A 88 1.87 -0.45 -7.15
CA MET A 88 2.76 0.00 -8.24
C MET A 88 2.18 -0.32 -9.62
N ASP A 89 1.52 -1.48 -9.79
CA ASP A 89 0.86 -1.84 -11.05
C ASP A 89 -0.36 -0.94 -11.36
N ASP A 90 -1.18 -0.66 -10.34
CA ASP A 90 -2.33 0.25 -10.47
C ASP A 90 -1.88 1.69 -10.79
N LEU A 91 -0.84 2.19 -10.10
CA LEU A 91 -0.25 3.50 -10.39
C LEU A 91 0.34 3.55 -11.82
N GLY A 92 1.05 2.50 -12.22
CA GLY A 92 1.58 2.36 -13.58
C GLY A 92 0.48 2.40 -14.64
N SER A 93 -0.66 1.77 -14.37
CA SER A 93 -1.86 1.80 -15.23
C SER A 93 -2.50 3.19 -15.35
N LEU A 94 -2.32 4.04 -14.35
CA LEU A 94 -2.70 5.46 -14.38
C LEU A 94 -1.63 6.36 -15.04
N GLY A 95 -0.52 5.78 -15.49
CA GLY A 95 0.61 6.50 -16.05
C GLY A 95 1.41 7.28 -15.00
N ILE A 96 1.40 6.81 -13.75
CA ILE A 96 2.22 7.32 -12.64
C ILE A 96 3.40 6.36 -12.48
N GLY A 97 4.58 6.83 -12.89
CA GLY A 97 5.82 6.08 -12.75
C GLY A 97 6.46 6.25 -11.36
N SER A 98 7.41 5.38 -11.03
CA SER A 98 8.12 5.41 -9.75
C SER A 98 8.98 6.65 -9.57
N GLU A 99 9.31 7.38 -10.63
CA GLU A 99 10.07 8.63 -10.60
C GLU A 99 9.36 9.77 -9.86
N ILE A 100 8.04 9.69 -9.71
CA ILE A 100 7.23 10.66 -8.96
C ILE A 100 6.62 10.05 -7.71
N ILE A 101 7.19 8.96 -7.18
CA ILE A 101 6.86 8.44 -5.86
C ILE A 101 7.95 8.92 -4.90
N ALA A 102 7.55 9.72 -3.91
CA ALA A 102 8.44 10.21 -2.86
C ALA A 102 8.80 9.06 -1.91
N VAL A 103 10.05 9.04 -1.43
CA VAL A 103 10.63 8.01 -0.55
C VAL A 103 10.86 8.59 0.83
#